data_AF-A0A951V1B0-F1
#
_entry.id   AF-A0A951V1B0-F1
#
_cell.length_a   1.000
_cell.length_b   1.000
_cell.length_c   1.000
_cell.angle_alpha   90.00
_cell.angle_beta   90.00
_cell.angle_gamma   90.00
#
_symmetry.space_group_name_H-M   'P 1'
#
loop_
_entity.id
_entity.type
_entity.pdbx_description
1 polymer ?
#
loop_
_entity_poly.entity_id
_entity_poly.type
_entity_poly.pdbx_seq_one_letter_code
_entity_poly.pdbx_strand_id
1 'polypeptide(L)'
;MINNINKNSYNLNTYTEIPIKTNDESDTKQNGILEINNKDFLLKLKEELENAQLIAIKIIIEEPITKNEEKFIDKKYPDIKQFAKETKEEFKLLKQQVKDCKTPEERKEVISKVINSIKTMIKKGLLTEVQGKIKLEAIKDVENFAQKVNLEDEKAEVIGVKILKGERITPKEEKFISEKYPKLKKFINESKKELTQIKEQLKVCKNDDERKQVIKNVIKDIEVSDKKGTLTKPEVKVKLAIIKELEKFSKQVNMEDKKIEAMIVKVIKGEKLTPKEQIIINEKYTDIKDLIEPLSKEYKSLKEELKNCTNKEQKQEVISKVIKNLEEMNQKNLLSPIALNFNMILIDMI
;
A
#
# COMPACT_ATOMS: atom_id res chain seq x y z
N MET A 1 -70.84 -8.34 -25.92
CA MET A 1 -70.37 -9.39 -24.99
C MET A 1 -69.06 -8.87 -24.40
N ILE A 2 -69.02 -8.08 -23.31
CA ILE A 2 -69.31 -8.33 -21.89
C ILE A 2 -68.42 -9.41 -21.23
N ASN A 3 -67.77 -8.96 -20.13
CA ASN A 3 -67.08 -9.64 -19.01
C ASN A 3 -65.58 -9.99 -19.15
N ASN A 4 -64.68 -9.70 -18.19
CA ASN A 4 -64.84 -9.11 -16.84
C ASN A 4 -63.49 -8.55 -16.34
N ILE A 5 -63.47 -7.30 -15.87
CA ILE A 5 -62.36 -6.69 -15.12
C ILE A 5 -62.82 -6.61 -13.66
N ASN A 6 -62.19 -7.35 -12.76
CA ASN A 6 -62.44 -7.20 -11.32
C ASN A 6 -61.59 -6.07 -10.75
N LYS A 7 -62.18 -4.86 -10.71
CA LYS A 7 -61.70 -3.73 -9.88
C LYS A 7 -62.44 -3.83 -8.55
N ASN A 8 -61.74 -4.28 -7.50
CA ASN A 8 -62.29 -4.17 -6.15
C ASN A 8 -62.14 -2.72 -5.66
N SER A 9 -63.32 -2.15 -5.44
CA SER A 9 -63.67 -0.88 -4.83
C SER A 9 -63.12 -0.71 -3.42
N TYR A 10 -62.41 0.38 -3.16
CA TYR A 10 -62.42 1.00 -1.84
C TYR A 10 -63.51 2.08 -1.83
N ASN A 11 -64.47 1.90 -0.92
CA ASN A 11 -65.54 2.84 -0.61
C ASN A 11 -64.97 4.24 -0.32
N LEU A 12 -65.24 5.20 -1.19
CA LEU A 12 -65.29 6.60 -0.81
C LEU A 12 -66.57 6.81 -0.01
N ASN A 13 -66.46 6.79 1.32
CA ASN A 13 -67.53 7.35 2.15
C ASN A 13 -67.51 8.87 1.95
N THR A 14 -68.52 9.34 1.23
CA THR A 14 -68.97 10.72 1.14
C THR A 14 -69.25 11.26 2.55
N TYR A 15 -68.59 12.35 2.92
CA TYR A 15 -69.01 13.15 4.07
C TYR A 15 -70.41 13.72 3.77
N THR A 16 -71.43 13.20 4.45
CA THR A 16 -72.72 13.89 4.57
C THR A 16 -72.54 15.10 5.47
N GLU A 17 -72.69 16.29 4.90
CA GLU A 17 -72.82 17.54 5.65
C GLU A 17 -74.07 17.46 6.55
N ILE A 18 -73.86 17.44 7.86
CA ILE A 18 -74.93 17.63 8.85
C ILE A 18 -75.01 19.14 9.13
N PRO A 19 -76.19 19.78 9.08
CA PRO A 19 -76.28 21.22 9.35
C PRO A 19 -75.98 21.49 10.82
N ILE A 20 -74.98 22.34 11.06
CA ILE A 20 -74.64 22.85 12.39
C ILE A 20 -75.75 23.82 12.82
N LYS A 21 -76.48 23.46 13.88
CA LYS A 21 -77.25 24.42 14.66
C LYS A 21 -76.30 25.10 15.64
N THR A 22 -76.14 26.40 15.47
CA THR A 22 -75.44 27.31 16.38
C THR A 22 -76.19 27.38 17.71
N ASN A 23 -75.46 27.20 18.82
CA ASN A 23 -75.63 27.95 20.06
C ASN A 23 -74.31 27.92 20.83
N ASP A 24 -73.87 29.12 21.19
CA ASP A 24 -72.58 29.50 21.75
C ASP A 24 -72.28 28.93 23.15
N GLU A 25 -70.99 29.07 23.50
CA GLU A 25 -70.36 29.03 24.83
C GLU A 25 -69.80 27.68 25.33
N SER A 26 -68.85 27.08 24.60
CA SER A 26 -67.71 26.34 25.21
C SER A 26 -66.48 26.09 24.32
N ASP A 27 -66.37 26.70 23.14
CA ASP A 27 -65.44 26.25 22.07
C ASP A 27 -63.95 26.62 22.23
N THR A 28 -63.58 27.54 23.13
CA THR A 28 -62.17 27.97 23.22
C THR A 28 -61.29 27.05 24.07
N LYS A 29 -61.86 26.24 25.00
CA LYS A 29 -61.08 25.27 25.80
C LYS A 29 -61.00 23.89 25.14
N GLN A 30 -62.03 23.45 24.42
CA GLN A 30 -62.02 22.13 23.77
C GLN A 30 -61.09 22.08 22.54
N ASN A 31 -61.03 23.13 21.73
CA ASN A 31 -60.12 23.19 20.58
C ASN A 31 -58.64 23.21 20.99
N GLY A 32 -58.28 23.90 22.08
CA GLY A 32 -56.91 23.87 22.62
C GLY A 32 -56.53 22.50 23.21
N ILE A 33 -57.45 21.80 23.89
CA ILE A 33 -57.20 20.46 24.45
C ILE A 33 -57.12 19.39 23.35
N LEU A 34 -57.94 19.48 22.30
CA LEU A 34 -57.87 18.60 21.12
C LEU A 34 -56.58 18.81 20.32
N GLU A 35 -56.14 20.05 20.13
CA GLU A 35 -54.85 20.35 19.47
C GLU A 35 -53.63 19.89 20.29
N ILE A 36 -53.65 20.05 21.62
CA ILE A 36 -52.57 19.59 22.52
C ILE A 36 -52.51 18.06 22.54
N ASN A 37 -53.65 17.36 22.68
CA ASN A 37 -53.69 15.89 22.66
C ASN A 37 -53.21 15.30 21.31
N ASN A 38 -53.51 15.96 20.19
CA ASN A 38 -53.07 15.51 18.87
C ASN A 38 -51.55 15.70 18.67
N LYS A 39 -50.97 16.80 19.17
CA LYS A 39 -49.51 17.01 19.14
C LYS A 39 -48.77 16.00 20.01
N ASP A 40 -49.25 15.74 21.22
CA ASP A 40 -48.65 14.76 22.13
C ASP A 40 -48.75 13.33 21.59
N PHE A 41 -49.85 13.00 20.92
CA PHE A 41 -50.02 11.70 20.27
C PHE A 41 -49.05 11.51 19.08
N LEU A 42 -48.91 12.52 18.23
CA LEU A 42 -47.97 12.48 17.11
C LEU A 42 -46.51 12.39 17.58
N LEU A 43 -46.18 13.08 18.68
CA LEU A 43 -44.86 13.02 19.30
C LEU A 43 -44.55 11.59 19.77
N LYS A 44 -45.49 10.95 20.49
CA LYS A 44 -45.36 9.55 20.93
C LYS A 44 -45.17 8.58 19.76
N LEU A 45 -45.93 8.74 18.67
CA LEU A 45 -45.76 7.90 17.49
C LEU A 45 -44.38 8.06 16.85
N LYS A 46 -43.86 9.29 16.83
CA LYS A 46 -42.52 9.58 16.31
C LYS A 46 -41.44 8.93 17.18
N GLU A 47 -41.53 9.06 18.50
CA GLU A 47 -40.62 8.41 19.44
C GLU A 47 -40.66 6.88 19.33
N GLU A 48 -41.85 6.28 19.21
CA GLU A 48 -41.99 4.83 19.00
C GLU A 48 -41.35 4.37 17.70
N LEU A 49 -41.53 5.13 16.62
CA LEU A 49 -40.93 4.84 15.32
C LEU A 49 -39.40 4.99 15.34
N GLU A 50 -38.87 6.02 16.01
CA GLU A 50 -37.42 6.20 16.22
C GLU A 50 -36.83 5.03 17.03
N ASN A 51 -37.53 4.57 18.06
CA ASN A 51 -37.10 3.39 18.82
C ASN A 51 -37.10 2.12 17.93
N ALA A 52 -38.11 1.94 17.09
CA ALA A 52 -38.15 0.83 16.12
C ALA A 52 -36.99 0.89 15.11
N GLN A 53 -36.61 2.08 14.65
CA GLN A 53 -35.45 2.29 13.77
C GLN A 53 -34.14 1.89 14.46
N LEU A 54 -33.94 2.30 15.73
CA LEU A 54 -32.75 1.95 16.49
C LEU A 54 -32.63 0.42 16.68
N ILE A 55 -33.73 -0.24 17.03
CA ILE A 55 -33.76 -1.71 17.17
C ILE A 55 -33.46 -2.38 15.83
N ALA A 56 -34.01 -1.86 14.71
CA ALA A 56 -33.72 -2.37 13.37
C ALA A 56 -32.24 -2.24 13.00
N ILE A 57 -31.62 -1.10 13.31
CA ILE A 57 -30.19 -0.89 13.10
C ILE A 57 -29.37 -1.90 13.91
N LYS A 58 -29.68 -2.09 15.20
CA LYS A 58 -29.03 -3.10 16.06
C LYS A 58 -29.10 -4.50 15.45
N ILE A 59 -30.25 -4.90 14.91
CA ILE A 59 -30.42 -6.19 14.22
C ILE A 59 -29.48 -6.30 13.02
N ILE A 60 -29.36 -5.26 12.20
CA ILE A 60 -28.52 -5.25 10.99
C ILE A 60 -27.03 -5.36 11.35
N ILE A 61 -26.58 -4.60 12.34
CA ILE A 61 -25.17 -4.56 12.76
C ILE A 61 -24.80 -5.65 13.77
N GLU A 62 -25.75 -6.54 14.09
CA GLU A 62 -25.62 -7.65 15.04
C GLU A 62 -25.31 -7.22 16.48
N GLU A 63 -25.78 -6.03 16.88
CA GLU A 63 -25.77 -5.63 18.28
C GLU A 63 -26.84 -6.40 19.07
N PRO A 64 -26.55 -6.75 20.34
CA PRO A 64 -27.52 -7.45 21.17
C PRO A 64 -28.76 -6.58 21.44
N ILE A 65 -29.93 -7.15 21.21
CA ILE A 65 -31.23 -6.58 21.58
C ILE A 65 -31.78 -7.26 22.83
N THR A 66 -32.45 -6.50 23.67
CA THR A 66 -33.13 -7.01 24.86
C THR A 66 -34.43 -7.73 24.51
N LYS A 67 -34.92 -8.59 25.40
CA LYS A 67 -36.23 -9.27 25.24
C LYS A 67 -37.38 -8.27 25.11
N ASN A 68 -37.27 -7.09 25.71
CA ASN A 68 -38.29 -6.05 25.61
C ASN A 68 -38.28 -5.36 24.24
N GLU A 69 -37.09 -5.05 23.70
CA GLU A 69 -36.93 -4.54 22.34
C GLU A 69 -37.43 -5.55 21.30
N GLU A 70 -37.12 -6.84 21.48
CA GLU A 70 -37.62 -7.91 20.61
C GLU A 70 -39.14 -8.02 20.64
N LYS A 71 -39.77 -8.07 21.84
CA LYS A 71 -41.23 -8.08 21.95
C LYS A 71 -41.88 -6.83 21.36
N PHE A 72 -41.25 -5.67 21.53
CA PHE A 72 -41.75 -4.39 21.02
C PHE A 72 -41.79 -4.40 19.49
N ILE A 73 -40.68 -4.71 18.84
CA ILE A 73 -40.59 -4.67 17.38
C ILE A 73 -41.43 -5.77 16.73
N ASP A 74 -41.55 -6.95 17.36
CA ASP A 74 -42.37 -8.06 16.86
C ASP A 74 -43.86 -7.72 16.84
N LYS A 75 -44.32 -7.06 17.90
CA LYS A 75 -45.74 -6.76 18.07
C LYS A 75 -46.16 -5.50 17.33
N LYS A 76 -45.33 -4.45 17.35
CA LYS A 76 -45.72 -3.13 16.83
C LYS A 76 -45.20 -2.85 15.42
N TYR A 77 -44.05 -3.39 15.03
CA TYR A 77 -43.39 -3.07 13.77
C TYR A 77 -42.78 -4.31 13.08
N PRO A 78 -43.58 -5.37 12.83
CA PRO A 78 -43.08 -6.61 12.22
C PRO A 78 -42.43 -6.39 10.84
N ASP A 79 -42.96 -5.46 10.05
CA ASP A 79 -42.43 -5.12 8.73
C ASP A 79 -41.02 -4.52 8.82
N ILE A 80 -40.77 -3.67 9.82
CA ILE A 80 -39.44 -3.08 10.08
C ILE A 80 -38.46 -4.18 10.52
N LYS A 81 -38.88 -5.13 11.36
CA LYS A 81 -38.05 -6.28 11.73
C LYS A 81 -37.68 -7.12 10.52
N GLN A 82 -38.64 -7.41 9.65
CA GLN A 82 -38.40 -8.21 8.45
C GLN A 82 -37.42 -7.50 7.51
N PHE A 83 -37.62 -6.21 7.26
CA PHE A 83 -36.71 -5.38 6.48
C PHE A 83 -35.28 -5.35 7.07
N ALA A 84 -35.16 -5.28 8.40
CA ALA A 84 -33.86 -5.31 9.07
C ALA A 84 -33.11 -6.63 8.85
N LYS A 85 -33.83 -7.77 8.87
CA LYS A 85 -33.24 -9.10 8.61
C LYS A 85 -32.76 -9.24 7.17
N GLU A 86 -33.51 -8.74 6.20
CA GLU A 86 -33.10 -8.76 4.78
C GLU A 86 -31.87 -7.87 4.56
N THR A 87 -31.91 -6.66 5.11
CA THR A 87 -30.81 -5.70 5.04
C THR A 87 -29.54 -6.23 5.71
N LYS A 88 -29.67 -6.98 6.80
CA LYS A 88 -28.54 -7.64 7.47
C LYS A 88 -27.73 -8.51 6.52
N GLU A 89 -28.39 -9.37 5.73
CA GLU A 89 -27.69 -10.26 4.79
C GLU A 89 -27.04 -9.48 3.64
N GLU A 90 -27.70 -8.43 3.13
CA GLU A 90 -27.10 -7.52 2.15
C GLU A 90 -25.81 -6.87 2.68
N PHE A 91 -25.81 -6.44 3.95
CA PHE A 91 -24.68 -5.74 4.57
C PHE A 91 -23.54 -6.70 4.92
N LYS A 92 -23.86 -7.95 5.23
CA LYS A 92 -22.87 -9.02 5.36
C LYS A 92 -22.14 -9.28 4.04
N LEU A 93 -22.87 -9.31 2.92
CA LEU A 93 -22.28 -9.41 1.59
C LEU A 93 -21.42 -8.18 1.26
N LEU A 94 -21.88 -6.98 1.61
CA LEU A 94 -21.12 -5.74 1.41
C LEU A 94 -19.81 -5.74 2.22
N LYS A 95 -19.83 -6.18 3.49
CA LYS A 95 -18.60 -6.34 4.29
C LYS A 95 -17.63 -7.33 3.64
N GLN A 96 -18.13 -8.40 3.02
CA GLN A 96 -17.29 -9.35 2.29
C GLN A 96 -16.67 -8.69 1.05
N GLN A 97 -17.44 -7.96 0.25
CA GLN A 97 -16.93 -7.19 -0.89
C GLN A 97 -15.84 -6.18 -0.45
N VAL A 98 -16.04 -5.51 0.68
CA VAL A 98 -15.04 -4.59 1.27
C VAL A 98 -13.75 -5.32 1.65
N LYS A 99 -13.82 -6.55 2.19
CA LYS A 99 -12.63 -7.38 2.47
C LYS A 99 -11.88 -7.76 1.20
N ASP A 100 -12.62 -8.06 0.13
CA ASP A 100 -12.06 -8.54 -1.13
C ASP A 100 -11.45 -7.42 -1.99
N CYS A 101 -11.72 -6.15 -1.66
CA CYS A 101 -11.05 -5.00 -2.26
C CYS A 101 -9.55 -4.98 -1.92
N LYS A 102 -8.73 -4.66 -2.93
CA LYS A 102 -7.27 -4.61 -2.84
C LYS A 102 -6.75 -3.31 -2.25
N THR A 103 -7.54 -2.23 -2.35
CA THR A 103 -7.12 -0.88 -1.91
C THR A 103 -8.18 -0.18 -1.05
N PRO A 104 -7.78 0.74 -0.16
CA PRO A 104 -8.71 1.61 0.55
C PRO A 104 -9.62 2.43 -0.37
N GLU A 105 -9.12 2.81 -1.55
CA GLU A 105 -9.84 3.58 -2.55
C GLU A 105 -10.98 2.76 -3.17
N GLU A 106 -10.70 1.50 -3.54
CA GLU A 106 -11.73 0.55 -4.01
C GLU A 106 -12.81 0.35 -2.94
N ARG A 107 -12.43 0.20 -1.66
CA ARG A 107 -13.39 0.06 -0.54
C ARG A 107 -14.30 1.28 -0.45
N LYS A 108 -13.73 2.49 -0.51
CA LYS A 108 -14.49 3.75 -0.48
C LYS A 108 -15.44 3.84 -1.67
N GLU A 109 -15.00 3.43 -2.87
CA GLU A 109 -15.82 3.44 -4.07
C GLU A 109 -17.01 2.46 -3.95
N VAL A 110 -16.77 1.23 -3.49
CA VAL A 110 -17.80 0.22 -3.25
C VAL A 110 -18.86 0.75 -2.27
N ILE A 111 -18.44 1.31 -1.13
CA ILE A 111 -19.36 1.88 -0.14
C ILE A 111 -20.12 3.09 -0.73
N SER A 112 -19.42 3.98 -1.43
CA SER A 112 -20.02 5.17 -2.04
C SER A 112 -21.09 4.83 -3.09
N LYS A 113 -20.87 3.77 -3.89
CA LYS A 113 -21.86 3.27 -4.85
C LYS A 113 -23.14 2.84 -4.14
N VAL A 114 -23.04 2.13 -3.02
CA VAL A 114 -24.19 1.70 -2.23
C VAL A 114 -24.92 2.90 -1.60
N ILE A 115 -24.19 3.85 -1.01
CA ILE A 115 -24.78 5.09 -0.46
C ILE A 115 -25.57 5.84 -1.54
N ASN A 116 -25.00 6.02 -2.73
CA ASN A 116 -25.64 6.71 -3.83
C ASN A 116 -26.86 5.95 -4.38
N SER A 117 -26.78 4.62 -4.39
CA SER A 117 -27.91 3.74 -4.74
C SER A 117 -29.07 3.96 -3.76
N ILE A 118 -28.82 3.91 -2.45
CA ILE A 118 -29.84 4.15 -1.41
C ILE A 118 -30.45 5.54 -1.56
N LYS A 119 -29.63 6.58 -1.71
CA LYS A 119 -30.12 7.96 -1.90
C LYS A 119 -31.02 8.08 -3.14
N THR A 120 -30.67 7.39 -4.22
CA THR A 120 -31.48 7.34 -5.45
C THR A 120 -32.81 6.61 -5.23
N MET A 121 -32.79 5.48 -4.51
CA MET A 121 -34.00 4.72 -4.18
C MET A 121 -34.96 5.54 -3.31
N ILE A 122 -34.46 6.29 -2.33
CA ILE A 122 -35.27 7.22 -1.52
C ILE A 122 -35.91 8.29 -2.41
N LYS A 123 -35.13 8.95 -3.27
CA LYS A 123 -35.64 9.99 -4.19
C LYS A 123 -36.71 9.47 -5.15
N LYS A 124 -36.61 8.21 -5.57
CA LYS A 124 -37.57 7.55 -6.45
C LYS A 124 -38.78 6.96 -5.71
N GLY A 125 -38.83 7.09 -4.38
CA GLY A 125 -39.90 6.50 -3.55
C GLY A 125 -39.86 4.96 -3.47
N LEU A 126 -38.74 4.32 -3.87
CA LEU A 126 -38.56 2.87 -3.78
C LEU A 126 -38.20 2.41 -2.37
N LEU A 127 -37.66 3.31 -1.55
CA LEU A 127 -37.49 3.14 -0.11
C LEU A 127 -38.26 4.23 0.61
N THR A 128 -38.92 3.86 1.70
CA THR A 128 -39.49 4.86 2.61
C THR A 128 -38.38 5.64 3.31
N GLU A 129 -38.71 6.81 3.86
CA GLU A 129 -37.74 7.61 4.63
C GLU A 129 -37.16 6.81 5.81
N VAL A 130 -38.00 6.00 6.47
CA VAL A 130 -37.61 5.11 7.57
C VAL A 130 -36.61 4.06 7.11
N GLN A 131 -36.93 3.33 6.03
CA GLN A 131 -36.04 2.32 5.46
C GLN A 131 -34.71 2.93 4.99
N GLY A 132 -34.77 4.11 4.38
CA GLY A 132 -33.61 4.88 3.95
C GLY A 132 -32.69 5.27 5.12
N LYS A 133 -33.27 5.81 6.21
CA LYS A 133 -32.53 6.16 7.44
C LYS A 133 -31.86 4.93 8.05
N ILE A 134 -32.58 3.82 8.18
CA ILE A 134 -32.03 2.56 8.71
C ILE A 134 -30.83 2.09 7.89
N LYS A 135 -30.94 2.00 6.56
CA LYS A 135 -29.83 1.56 5.70
C LYS A 135 -28.64 2.51 5.76
N LEU A 136 -28.87 3.83 5.71
CA LEU A 136 -27.79 4.82 5.76
C LEU A 136 -27.05 4.80 7.09
N GLU A 137 -27.76 4.62 8.21
CA GLU A 137 -27.13 4.54 9.53
C GLU A 137 -26.34 3.24 9.70
N ALA A 138 -26.89 2.11 9.23
CA ALA A 138 -26.18 0.83 9.23
C ALA A 138 -24.90 0.86 8.36
N ILE A 139 -24.82 1.74 7.34
CA ILE A 139 -23.62 1.84 6.49
C ILE A 139 -22.42 2.32 7.29
N LYS A 140 -22.62 3.12 8.34
CA LYS A 140 -21.53 3.59 9.20
C LYS A 140 -20.77 2.44 9.83
N ASP A 141 -21.43 1.32 10.15
CA ASP A 141 -20.76 0.12 10.64
C ASP A 141 -19.88 -0.54 9.56
N VAL A 142 -20.32 -0.51 8.28
CA VAL A 142 -19.51 -0.97 7.15
C VAL A 142 -18.31 -0.04 6.92
N GLU A 143 -18.48 1.27 7.07
CA GLU A 143 -17.39 2.26 7.02
C GLU A 143 -16.36 2.01 8.13
N ASN A 144 -16.81 1.82 9.36
CA ASN A 144 -15.95 1.47 10.51
C ASN A 144 -15.24 0.13 10.29
N PHE A 145 -15.94 -0.85 9.71
CA PHE A 145 -15.36 -2.13 9.33
C PHE A 145 -14.25 -1.94 8.28
N ALA A 146 -14.48 -1.14 7.23
CA ALA A 146 -13.47 -0.85 6.21
C ALA A 146 -12.22 -0.17 6.80
N GLN A 147 -12.39 0.74 7.77
CA GLN A 147 -11.27 1.35 8.48
C GLN A 147 -10.46 0.32 9.26
N LYS A 148 -11.10 -0.63 9.95
CA LYS A 148 -10.41 -1.73 10.65
C LYS A 148 -9.60 -2.57 9.67
N VAL A 149 -10.17 -2.91 8.51
CA VAL A 149 -9.44 -3.67 7.47
C VAL A 149 -8.23 -2.88 6.96
N ASN A 150 -8.37 -1.57 6.72
CA ASN A 150 -7.23 -0.73 6.30
C ASN A 150 -6.07 -0.77 7.32
N LEU A 151 -6.39 -0.68 8.62
CA LEU A 151 -5.39 -0.77 9.69
C LEU A 151 -4.73 -2.16 9.77
N GLU A 152 -5.49 -3.22 9.52
CA GLU A 152 -4.94 -4.58 9.44
C GLU A 152 -3.99 -4.74 8.25
N ASP A 153 -4.32 -4.17 7.10
CA ASP A 153 -3.44 -4.17 5.92
C ASP A 153 -2.15 -3.39 6.17
N GLU A 154 -2.23 -2.21 6.79
CA GLU A 154 -1.05 -1.42 7.19
C GLU A 154 -0.16 -2.18 8.18
N LYS A 155 -0.76 -2.91 9.11
CA LYS A 155 -0.02 -3.77 10.03
C LYS A 155 0.66 -4.92 9.28
N ALA A 156 -0.03 -5.54 8.32
CA ALA A 156 0.53 -6.60 7.48
C ALA A 156 1.70 -6.09 6.62
N GLU A 157 1.59 -4.88 6.06
CA GLU A 157 2.67 -4.17 5.36
C GLU A 157 3.93 -4.06 6.22
N VAL A 158 3.79 -3.52 7.44
CA VAL A 158 4.92 -3.31 8.36
C VAL A 158 5.58 -4.64 8.72
N ILE A 159 4.78 -5.66 9.06
CA ILE A 159 5.31 -7.00 9.39
C ILE A 159 6.03 -7.60 8.18
N GLY A 160 5.47 -7.48 6.98
CA GLY A 160 6.07 -8.01 5.76
C GLY A 160 7.44 -7.41 5.46
N VAL A 161 7.58 -6.09 5.61
CA VAL A 161 8.86 -5.40 5.46
C VAL A 161 9.88 -5.85 6.52
N LYS A 162 9.48 -6.02 7.78
CA LYS A 162 10.36 -6.54 8.84
C LYS A 162 10.92 -7.93 8.48
N ILE A 163 10.04 -8.85 8.08
CA ILE A 163 10.43 -10.22 7.71
C ILE A 163 11.41 -10.21 6.52
N LEU A 164 11.12 -9.41 5.49
CA LEU A 164 11.95 -9.26 4.29
C LEU A 164 13.37 -8.82 4.67
N LYS A 165 13.49 -7.82 5.54
CA LYS A 165 14.78 -7.29 6.03
C LYS A 165 15.52 -8.22 6.99
N GLY A 166 14.86 -9.28 7.46
CA GLY A 166 15.40 -10.16 8.50
C GLY A 166 15.37 -9.55 9.89
N GLU A 167 14.51 -8.54 10.13
CA GLU A 167 14.28 -7.98 11.45
C GLU A 167 13.52 -8.99 12.34
N ARG A 168 13.70 -8.88 13.66
CA ARG A 168 12.97 -9.73 14.62
C ARG A 168 11.48 -9.34 14.61
N ILE A 169 10.62 -10.34 14.45
CA ILE A 169 9.18 -10.22 14.64
C ILE A 169 8.76 -10.92 15.92
N THR A 170 7.71 -10.40 16.56
CA THR A 170 7.14 -10.98 17.77
C THR A 170 6.28 -12.21 17.45
N PRO A 171 6.05 -13.13 18.40
CA PRO A 171 5.13 -14.25 18.20
C PRO A 171 3.70 -13.81 17.83
N LYS A 172 3.26 -12.64 18.32
CA LYS A 172 1.96 -12.06 17.96
C LYS A 172 1.90 -11.60 16.51
N GLU A 173 2.97 -10.98 16.00
CA GLU A 173 3.08 -10.59 14.59
C GLU A 173 3.15 -11.83 13.68
N GLU A 174 3.90 -12.86 14.08
CA GLU A 174 4.01 -14.12 13.35
C GLU A 174 2.66 -14.84 13.27
N LYS A 175 1.92 -14.92 14.40
CA LYS A 175 0.58 -15.49 14.42
C LYS A 175 -0.38 -14.69 13.53
N PHE A 176 -0.37 -13.36 13.64
CA PHE A 176 -1.21 -12.47 12.84
C PHE A 176 -1.01 -12.68 11.33
N ILE A 177 0.23 -12.63 10.84
CA ILE A 177 0.51 -12.77 9.40
C ILE A 177 0.19 -14.19 8.91
N SER A 178 0.45 -15.21 9.72
CA SER A 178 0.22 -16.61 9.33
C SER A 178 -1.25 -16.97 9.24
N GLU A 179 -2.07 -16.48 10.18
CA GLU A 179 -3.49 -16.82 10.23
C GLU A 179 -4.33 -15.93 9.32
N LYS A 180 -4.09 -14.61 9.32
CA LYS A 180 -4.92 -13.67 8.56
C LYS A 180 -4.43 -13.44 7.13
N TYR A 181 -3.12 -13.52 6.89
CA TYR A 181 -2.51 -13.19 5.59
C TYR A 181 -1.54 -14.29 5.09
N PRO A 182 -1.97 -15.57 5.02
CA PRO A 182 -1.08 -16.68 4.65
C PRO A 182 -0.47 -16.54 3.26
N LYS A 183 -1.23 -15.98 2.30
CA LYS A 183 -0.75 -15.70 0.94
C LYS A 183 0.38 -14.67 0.93
N LEU A 184 0.21 -13.57 1.67
CA LEU A 184 1.23 -12.54 1.82
C LEU A 184 2.48 -13.10 2.50
N LYS A 185 2.34 -13.94 3.53
CA LYS A 185 3.49 -14.61 4.18
C LYS A 185 4.30 -15.43 3.18
N LYS A 186 3.64 -16.20 2.31
CA LYS A 186 4.29 -16.97 1.25
C LYS A 186 5.03 -16.03 0.28
N PHE A 187 4.36 -14.98 -0.19
CA PHE A 187 4.93 -13.96 -1.07
C PHE A 187 6.17 -13.29 -0.48
N ILE A 188 6.15 -12.93 0.80
CA ILE A 188 7.30 -12.32 1.50
C ILE A 188 8.51 -13.28 1.50
N ASN A 189 8.28 -14.57 1.75
CA ASN A 189 9.35 -15.57 1.76
C ASN A 189 9.95 -15.79 0.36
N GLU A 190 9.14 -15.76 -0.69
CA GLU A 190 9.60 -15.81 -2.07
C GLU A 190 10.41 -14.55 -2.43
N SER A 191 9.88 -13.38 -2.08
CA SER A 191 10.54 -12.08 -2.23
C SER A 191 11.89 -12.01 -1.51
N LYS A 192 12.01 -12.68 -0.36
CA LYS A 192 13.27 -12.76 0.40
C LYS A 192 14.32 -13.61 -0.33
N LYS A 193 13.91 -14.69 -0.99
CA LYS A 193 14.82 -15.52 -1.82
C LYS A 193 15.29 -14.75 -3.04
N GLU A 194 14.38 -14.07 -3.72
CA GLU A 194 14.67 -13.18 -4.85
C GLU A 194 15.67 -12.09 -4.45
N LEU A 195 15.47 -11.42 -3.31
CA LEU A 195 16.40 -10.44 -2.76
C LEU A 195 17.81 -11.01 -2.57
N THR A 196 17.94 -12.23 -2.04
CA THR A 196 19.24 -12.89 -1.86
C THR A 196 19.92 -13.17 -3.21
N GLN A 197 19.18 -13.69 -4.19
CA GLN A 197 19.70 -13.99 -5.53
C GLN A 197 20.20 -12.71 -6.24
N ILE A 198 19.43 -11.63 -6.16
CA ILE A 198 19.84 -10.36 -6.78
C ILE A 198 21.06 -9.78 -6.04
N LYS A 199 21.16 -9.91 -4.70
CA LYS A 199 22.36 -9.51 -3.96
C LYS A 199 23.61 -10.28 -4.42
N GLU A 200 23.49 -11.56 -4.75
CA GLU A 200 24.59 -12.35 -5.32
C GLU A 200 24.98 -11.83 -6.70
N GLN A 201 24.01 -11.51 -7.57
CA GLN A 201 24.28 -10.88 -8.87
C GLN A 201 24.99 -9.53 -8.72
N LEU A 202 24.58 -8.70 -7.76
CA LEU A 202 25.20 -7.39 -7.52
C LEU A 202 26.68 -7.50 -7.07
N LYS A 203 27.07 -8.60 -6.40
CA LYS A 203 28.47 -8.80 -5.98
C LYS A 203 29.41 -9.09 -7.16
N VAL A 204 28.89 -9.65 -8.25
CA VAL A 204 29.69 -10.04 -9.41
C VAL A 204 29.67 -9.01 -10.54
N CYS A 205 28.90 -7.93 -10.39
CA CYS A 205 28.93 -6.79 -11.31
C CYS A 205 30.31 -6.14 -11.31
N LYS A 206 30.81 -5.79 -12.50
CA LYS A 206 32.15 -5.24 -12.69
C LYS A 206 32.29 -3.81 -12.19
N ASN A 207 31.19 -3.05 -12.22
CA ASN A 207 31.18 -1.64 -11.86
C ASN A 207 29.80 -1.20 -11.37
N ASP A 208 29.74 0.05 -10.90
CA ASP A 208 28.53 0.67 -10.36
C ASP A 208 27.40 0.81 -11.38
N ASP A 209 27.72 0.99 -12.67
CA ASP A 209 26.71 1.17 -13.72
C ASP A 209 26.02 -0.15 -14.08
N GLU A 210 26.76 -1.26 -14.12
CA GLU A 210 26.16 -2.60 -14.20
C GLU A 210 25.24 -2.86 -13.00
N ARG A 211 25.66 -2.51 -11.78
CA ARG A 211 24.82 -2.64 -10.57
C ARG A 211 23.54 -1.80 -10.68
N LYS A 212 23.62 -0.54 -11.14
CA LYS A 212 22.45 0.31 -11.38
C LYS A 212 21.51 -0.30 -12.42
N GLN A 213 22.04 -0.90 -13.48
CA GLN A 213 21.23 -1.50 -14.52
C GLN A 213 20.45 -2.74 -14.02
N VAL A 214 21.08 -3.58 -13.18
CA VAL A 214 20.40 -4.71 -12.51
C VAL A 214 19.24 -4.20 -11.66
N ILE A 215 19.47 -3.20 -10.81
CA ILE A 215 18.41 -2.60 -9.96
C ILE A 215 17.30 -1.98 -10.82
N LYS A 216 17.66 -1.30 -11.92
CA LYS A 216 16.69 -0.70 -12.85
C LYS A 216 15.78 -1.74 -13.50
N ASN A 217 16.29 -2.93 -13.82
CA ASN A 217 15.47 -4.02 -14.35
C ASN A 217 14.44 -4.50 -13.31
N VAL A 218 14.86 -4.67 -12.04
CA VAL A 218 13.96 -5.03 -10.93
C VAL A 218 12.84 -3.98 -10.75
N ILE A 219 13.18 -2.69 -10.81
CA ILE A 219 12.20 -1.60 -10.73
C ILE A 219 11.15 -1.72 -11.84
N LYS A 220 11.60 -1.91 -13.10
CA LYS A 220 10.69 -2.06 -14.24
C LYS A 220 9.75 -3.26 -14.09
N ASP A 221 10.24 -4.39 -13.61
CA ASP A 221 9.43 -5.60 -13.41
C ASP A 221 8.33 -5.36 -12.35
N ILE A 222 8.66 -4.62 -11.30
CA ILE A 222 7.69 -4.21 -10.26
C ILE A 222 6.66 -3.25 -10.85
N GLU A 223 7.08 -2.22 -11.60
CA GLU A 223 6.18 -1.27 -12.24
C GLU A 223 5.21 -1.94 -13.21
N VAL A 224 5.67 -2.92 -13.99
CA VAL A 224 4.81 -3.69 -14.91
C VAL A 224 3.79 -4.52 -14.12
N SER A 225 4.20 -5.14 -13.02
CA SER A 225 3.33 -5.95 -12.17
C SER A 225 2.25 -5.11 -11.46
N ASP A 226 2.64 -3.92 -11.00
CA ASP A 226 1.76 -2.94 -10.36
C ASP A 226 0.73 -2.38 -11.35
N LYS A 227 1.16 -1.96 -12.55
CA LYS A 227 0.25 -1.48 -13.62
C LYS A 227 -0.79 -2.52 -14.04
N LYS A 228 -0.45 -3.82 -13.96
CA LYS A 228 -1.37 -4.92 -14.24
C LYS A 228 -2.34 -5.21 -13.09
N GLY A 229 -2.20 -4.54 -11.94
CA GLY A 229 -3.02 -4.78 -10.74
C GLY A 229 -2.85 -6.19 -10.16
N THR A 230 -1.71 -6.82 -10.43
CA THR A 230 -1.42 -8.21 -10.01
C THR A 230 -0.99 -8.30 -8.56
N LEU A 231 -0.53 -7.19 -7.98
CA LEU A 231 -0.08 -7.09 -6.60
C LEU A 231 -1.13 -6.42 -5.74
N THR A 232 -1.28 -6.89 -4.51
CA THR A 232 -2.00 -6.21 -3.44
C THR A 232 -1.13 -5.09 -2.86
N LYS A 233 -1.75 -4.13 -2.17
CA LYS A 233 -1.03 -3.02 -1.54
C LYS A 233 0.11 -3.49 -0.59
N PRO A 234 -0.08 -4.52 0.27
CA PRO A 234 1.02 -5.06 1.06
C PRO A 234 2.17 -5.66 0.24
N GLU A 235 1.86 -6.34 -0.87
CA GLU A 235 2.87 -6.92 -1.75
C GLU A 235 3.68 -5.85 -2.47
N VAL A 236 3.04 -4.76 -2.92
CA VAL A 236 3.74 -3.59 -3.47
C VAL A 236 4.70 -3.01 -2.44
N LYS A 237 4.28 -2.88 -1.18
CA LYS A 237 5.15 -2.35 -0.12
C LYS A 237 6.39 -3.23 0.11
N VAL A 238 6.23 -4.55 0.07
CA VAL A 238 7.32 -5.52 0.17
C VAL A 238 8.27 -5.39 -1.02
N LYS A 239 7.76 -5.31 -2.26
CA LYS A 239 8.58 -5.12 -3.48
C LYS A 239 9.35 -3.79 -3.45
N LEU A 240 8.74 -2.70 -2.98
CA LEU A 240 9.45 -1.43 -2.80
C LEU A 240 10.56 -1.52 -1.73
N ALA A 241 10.37 -2.35 -0.71
CA ALA A 241 11.41 -2.60 0.28
C ALA A 241 12.59 -3.41 -0.31
N ILE A 242 12.36 -4.31 -1.27
CA ILE A 242 13.44 -4.99 -2.02
C ILE A 242 14.35 -3.96 -2.68
N ILE A 243 13.78 -3.00 -3.43
CA ILE A 243 14.54 -1.96 -4.13
C ILE A 243 15.45 -1.20 -3.14
N LYS A 244 14.89 -0.75 -2.01
CA LYS A 244 15.65 -0.02 -0.98
C LYS A 244 16.81 -0.84 -0.41
N GLU A 245 16.58 -2.13 -0.15
CA GLU A 245 17.63 -3.03 0.35
C GLU A 245 18.71 -3.30 -0.70
N LEU A 246 18.35 -3.41 -1.98
CA LEU A 246 19.29 -3.56 -3.09
C LEU A 246 20.14 -2.31 -3.30
N GLU A 247 19.54 -1.11 -3.25
CA GLU A 247 20.28 0.16 -3.33
C GLU A 247 21.28 0.32 -2.19
N LYS A 248 20.84 0.02 -0.95
CA LYS A 248 21.71 0.04 0.23
C LYS A 248 22.87 -0.94 0.08
N PHE A 249 22.58 -2.16 -0.37
CA PHE A 249 23.59 -3.19 -0.59
C PHE A 249 24.57 -2.78 -1.70
N SER A 250 24.09 -2.27 -2.84
CA SER A 250 24.93 -1.78 -3.93
C SER A 250 25.88 -0.67 -3.48
N LYS A 251 25.39 0.29 -2.67
CA LYS A 251 26.24 1.34 -2.07
C LYS A 251 27.32 0.75 -1.17
N GLN A 252 27.00 -0.29 -0.40
CA GLN A 252 27.98 -0.97 0.44
C GLN A 252 29.07 -1.64 -0.40
N VAL A 253 28.69 -2.39 -1.43
CA VAL A 253 29.63 -3.03 -2.37
C VAL A 253 30.53 -1.96 -3.01
N ASN A 254 29.96 -0.86 -3.48
CA ASN A 254 30.74 0.24 -4.08
C ASN A 254 31.77 0.85 -3.11
N MET A 255 31.41 0.98 -1.83
CA MET A 255 32.35 1.48 -0.82
C MET A 255 33.45 0.47 -0.53
N GLU A 256 33.17 -0.84 -0.59
CA GLU A 256 34.18 -1.88 -0.49
C GLU A 256 35.12 -1.80 -1.70
N ASP A 257 34.59 -1.78 -2.93
CA ASP A 257 35.35 -1.65 -4.18
C ASP A 257 36.35 -0.47 -4.11
N LYS A 258 35.86 0.72 -3.75
CA LYS A 258 36.71 1.92 -3.61
C LYS A 258 37.79 1.81 -2.54
N LYS A 259 37.52 1.14 -1.42
CA LYS A 259 38.54 0.89 -0.39
C LYS A 259 39.64 -0.01 -0.94
N ILE A 260 39.27 -1.02 -1.72
CA ILE A 260 40.22 -1.94 -2.33
C ILE A 260 41.04 -1.22 -3.41
N GLU A 261 40.41 -0.42 -4.27
CA GLU A 261 41.10 0.44 -5.24
C GLU A 261 42.15 1.33 -4.54
N ALA A 262 41.76 1.99 -3.44
CA ALA A 262 42.68 2.82 -2.66
C ALA A 262 43.86 2.01 -2.09
N MET A 263 43.62 0.79 -1.59
CA MET A 263 44.70 -0.09 -1.11
C MET A 263 45.65 -0.50 -2.25
N ILE A 264 45.12 -0.84 -3.43
CA ILE A 264 45.94 -1.21 -4.60
C ILE A 264 46.82 -0.04 -5.05
N VAL A 265 46.25 1.17 -5.11
CA VAL A 265 47.00 2.40 -5.42
C VAL A 265 48.14 2.63 -4.42
N LYS A 266 47.93 2.40 -3.12
CA LYS A 266 49.01 2.48 -2.11
C LYS A 266 50.15 1.52 -2.43
N VAL A 267 49.83 0.26 -2.76
CA VAL A 267 50.85 -0.74 -3.11
C VAL A 267 51.64 -0.31 -4.35
N ILE A 268 50.96 0.14 -5.40
CA ILE A 268 51.58 0.59 -6.65
C ILE A 268 52.55 1.76 -6.39
N LYS A 269 52.18 2.70 -5.52
CA LYS A 269 53.02 3.84 -5.08
C LYS A 269 54.22 3.42 -4.21
N GLY A 270 54.24 2.18 -3.72
CA GLY A 270 55.26 1.69 -2.78
C GLY A 270 55.00 2.09 -1.32
N GLU A 271 53.76 2.48 -0.98
CA GLU A 271 53.36 2.77 0.39
C GLU A 271 53.17 1.49 1.19
N LYS A 272 53.48 1.53 2.49
CA LYS A 272 53.26 0.37 3.38
C LYS A 272 51.77 0.22 3.69
N LEU A 273 51.23 -0.97 3.42
CA LEU A 273 49.91 -1.35 3.91
C LEU A 273 49.94 -1.63 5.41
N THR A 274 48.82 -1.36 6.08
CA THR A 274 48.60 -1.85 7.45
C THR A 274 48.42 -3.37 7.45
N PRO A 275 48.68 -4.07 8.58
CA PRO A 275 48.45 -5.52 8.66
C PRO A 275 47.04 -5.95 8.27
N LYS A 276 46.02 -5.12 8.56
CA LYS A 276 44.62 -5.39 8.18
C LYS A 276 44.39 -5.26 6.67
N GLU A 277 44.96 -4.24 6.02
CA GLU A 277 44.88 -4.08 4.57
C GLU A 277 45.60 -5.22 3.83
N GLN A 278 46.74 -5.67 4.37
CA GLN A 278 47.52 -6.78 3.80
C GLN A 278 46.72 -8.09 3.75
N ILE A 279 45.96 -8.41 4.81
CA ILE A 279 45.08 -9.58 4.86
C ILE A 279 43.98 -9.47 3.79
N ILE A 280 43.33 -8.31 3.69
CA ILE A 280 42.23 -8.08 2.73
C ILE A 280 42.68 -8.27 1.28
N ILE A 281 43.84 -7.70 0.90
CA ILE A 281 44.38 -7.88 -0.47
C ILE A 281 44.76 -9.33 -0.73
N ASN A 282 45.40 -10.00 0.24
CA ASN A 282 45.89 -11.36 0.06
C ASN A 282 44.77 -12.41 -0.07
N GLU A 283 43.64 -12.21 0.60
CA GLU A 283 42.55 -13.18 0.64
C GLU A 283 41.49 -12.98 -0.46
N LYS A 284 41.20 -11.74 -0.87
CA LYS A 284 40.04 -11.45 -1.74
C LYS A 284 40.38 -11.09 -3.19
N TYR A 285 41.61 -10.70 -3.50
CA TYR A 285 41.98 -10.14 -4.80
C TYR A 285 43.26 -10.76 -5.35
N THR A 286 43.27 -12.09 -5.48
CA THR A 286 44.38 -12.85 -6.08
C THR A 286 44.70 -12.37 -7.49
N ASP A 287 43.67 -12.08 -8.29
CA ASP A 287 43.80 -11.78 -9.72
C ASP A 287 44.41 -10.39 -9.97
N ILE A 288 44.38 -9.51 -8.97
CA ILE A 288 44.99 -8.18 -9.05
C ILE A 288 46.49 -8.24 -8.74
N LYS A 289 46.99 -9.28 -8.04
CA LYS A 289 48.42 -9.40 -7.72
C LYS A 289 49.30 -9.37 -8.97
N ASP A 290 48.86 -10.03 -10.03
CA ASP A 290 49.58 -10.08 -11.30
C ASP A 290 49.59 -8.73 -12.04
N LEU A 291 48.65 -7.83 -11.71
CA LEU A 291 48.58 -6.47 -12.26
C LEU A 291 49.40 -5.45 -11.44
N ILE A 292 49.62 -5.69 -10.15
CA ILE A 292 50.30 -4.74 -9.25
C ILE A 292 51.74 -4.45 -9.70
N GLU A 293 52.51 -5.50 -10.01
CA GLU A 293 53.92 -5.35 -10.37
C GLU A 293 54.12 -4.60 -11.69
N PRO A 294 53.41 -4.94 -12.80
CA PRO A 294 53.42 -4.14 -14.01
C PRO A 294 53.01 -2.67 -13.77
N LEU A 295 51.89 -2.44 -13.09
CA LEU A 295 51.39 -1.09 -12.82
C LEU A 295 52.37 -0.26 -11.96
N SER A 296 53.06 -0.88 -11.00
CA SER A 296 54.08 -0.20 -10.19
C SER A 296 55.29 0.22 -11.02
N LYS A 297 55.71 -0.60 -11.99
CA LYS A 297 56.81 -0.25 -12.91
C LYS A 297 56.40 0.90 -13.84
N GLU A 298 55.23 0.82 -14.46
CA GLU A 298 54.68 1.86 -15.33
C GLU A 298 54.57 3.20 -14.58
N TYR A 299 53.98 3.19 -13.38
CA TYR A 299 53.85 4.38 -12.53
C TYR A 299 55.20 5.02 -12.18
N LYS A 300 56.20 4.20 -11.80
CA LYS A 300 57.55 4.70 -11.47
C LYS A 300 58.25 5.31 -12.68
N SER A 301 58.12 4.68 -13.86
CA SER A 301 58.69 5.20 -15.11
C SER A 301 58.08 6.56 -15.47
N LEU A 302 56.74 6.65 -15.44
CA LEU A 302 56.04 7.90 -15.72
C LEU A 302 56.43 9.02 -14.74
N LYS A 303 56.52 8.69 -13.45
CA LYS A 303 56.94 9.65 -12.42
C LYS A 303 58.36 10.17 -12.67
N GLU A 304 59.26 9.33 -13.16
CA GLU A 304 60.64 9.72 -13.50
C GLU A 304 60.70 10.58 -14.76
N GLU A 305 59.95 10.21 -15.81
CA GLU A 305 59.81 11.03 -17.02
C GLU A 305 59.27 12.43 -16.71
N LEU A 306 58.28 12.53 -15.81
CA LEU A 306 57.69 13.80 -15.40
C LEU A 306 58.62 14.64 -14.51
N LYS A 307 59.57 14.05 -13.79
CA LYS A 307 60.63 14.80 -13.09
C LYS A 307 61.60 15.47 -14.07
N ASN A 308 61.82 14.86 -15.23
CA ASN A 308 62.73 15.36 -16.26
C ASN A 308 62.11 16.49 -17.11
N CYS A 309 60.80 16.74 -16.97
CA CYS A 309 60.12 17.83 -17.65
C CYS A 309 60.42 19.18 -16.97
N THR A 310 60.81 20.19 -17.74
CA THR A 310 61.23 21.51 -17.22
C THR A 310 60.09 22.52 -17.14
N ASN A 311 58.96 22.29 -17.83
CA ASN A 311 57.81 23.18 -17.83
C ASN A 311 56.47 22.41 -17.84
N LYS A 312 55.36 23.16 -17.68
CA LYS A 312 54.01 22.60 -17.59
C LYS A 312 53.53 21.97 -18.90
N GLU A 313 53.88 22.55 -20.04
CA GLU A 313 53.48 22.07 -21.37
C GLU A 313 54.10 20.70 -21.67
N GLN A 314 55.38 20.52 -21.37
CA GLN A 314 56.08 19.24 -21.50
C GLN A 314 55.44 18.15 -20.63
N LYS A 315 55.08 18.47 -19.38
CA LYS A 315 54.36 17.52 -18.52
C LYS A 315 53.02 17.11 -19.11
N GLN A 316 52.29 18.08 -19.66
CA GLN A 316 50.98 17.86 -20.27
C GLN A 316 51.07 17.03 -21.55
N GLU A 317 52.13 17.22 -22.35
CA GLU A 317 52.43 16.42 -23.53
C GLU A 317 52.74 14.96 -23.17
N VAL A 318 53.60 14.73 -22.16
CA VAL A 318 53.92 13.38 -21.66
C VAL A 318 52.66 12.66 -21.17
N ILE A 319 51.84 13.32 -20.33
CA ILE A 319 50.58 12.76 -19.84
C ILE A 319 49.63 12.43 -20.99
N SER A 320 49.45 13.36 -21.93
CA SER A 320 48.54 13.16 -23.08
C SER A 320 48.97 11.99 -23.96
N LYS A 321 50.29 11.81 -24.17
CA LYS A 321 50.83 10.69 -24.93
C LYS A 321 50.56 9.36 -24.24
N VAL A 322 50.72 9.29 -22.92
CA VAL A 322 50.43 8.08 -22.14
C VAL A 322 48.95 7.74 -22.17
N ILE A 323 48.06 8.72 -21.95
CA ILE A 323 46.60 8.52 -22.03
C ILE A 323 46.21 7.96 -23.40
N LYS A 324 46.70 8.58 -24.48
CA LYS A 324 46.41 8.11 -25.84
C LYS A 324 46.88 6.67 -26.07
N ASN A 325 48.07 6.31 -25.62
CA ASN A 325 48.57 4.95 -25.73
C ASN A 325 47.69 3.94 -24.97
N LEU A 326 47.24 4.29 -23.76
CA LEU A 326 46.35 3.44 -22.96
C LEU A 326 44.98 3.25 -23.64
N GLU A 327 44.42 4.31 -24.20
CA GLU A 327 43.18 4.25 -24.96
C GLU A 327 43.32 3.36 -26.20
N GLU A 328 44.41 3.48 -26.95
CA GLU A 328 44.70 2.63 -28.11
C GLU A 328 44.88 1.16 -27.72
N MET A 329 45.57 0.87 -26.62
CA MET A 329 45.74 -0.49 -26.10
C MET A 329 44.39 -1.09 -25.66
N ASN A 330 43.53 -0.30 -25.02
CA ASN A 330 42.19 -0.73 -24.64
C ASN A 330 41.31 -1.02 -25.86
N GLN A 331 41.33 -0.14 -26.88
CA GLN A 331 40.59 -0.37 -28.14
C GLN A 331 41.02 -1.65 -28.87
N LYS A 332 42.31 -2.01 -28.76
CA LYS A 332 42.87 -3.25 -29.32
C LYS A 332 42.67 -4.48 -28.44
N ASN A 333 41.95 -4.36 -27.31
CA ASN A 333 41.80 -5.40 -26.28
C ASN A 333 43.15 -5.92 -25.73
N LEU A 334 44.21 -5.12 -25.77
CA LEU A 334 45.54 -5.45 -25.26
C LEU A 334 45.70 -5.08 -23.78
N LEU A 335 44.77 -4.30 -23.23
CA LEU A 335 44.74 -3.85 -21.86
C LEU A 335 43.41 -4.24 -21.23
N SER A 336 43.44 -4.88 -20.06
CA SER A 336 42.20 -5.21 -19.36
C SER A 336 41.52 -3.92 -18.86
N PRO A 337 40.17 -3.88 -18.79
CA PRO A 337 39.46 -2.71 -18.27
C PRO A 337 39.90 -2.31 -16.85
N ILE A 338 40.27 -3.29 -16.02
CA ILE A 338 40.77 -3.07 -14.66
C ILE A 338 42.14 -2.39 -14.70
N ALA A 339 43.06 -2.87 -15.54
CA ALA A 339 44.39 -2.28 -15.70
C ALA A 339 44.30 -0.85 -16.26
N LEU A 340 43.42 -0.61 -17.24
CA LEU A 340 43.13 0.74 -17.73
C LEU A 340 42.64 1.66 -16.62
N ASN A 341 41.66 1.23 -15.83
CA ASN A 341 41.11 2.04 -14.74
C ASN A 341 42.21 2.45 -13.73
N PHE A 342 43.05 1.51 -13.30
CA PHE A 342 44.15 1.84 -12.39
C PHE A 342 45.18 2.78 -13.02
N ASN A 343 45.55 2.57 -14.28
CA ASN A 343 46.46 3.47 -14.98
C ASN A 343 45.91 4.90 -15.07
N MET A 344 44.62 5.06 -15.40
CA MET A 344 43.97 6.38 -15.42
C MET A 344 43.94 7.02 -14.02
N ILE A 345 43.58 6.28 -12.97
CA ILE A 345 43.61 6.76 -11.58
C ILE A 345 45.02 7.23 -11.19
N LEU A 346 46.06 6.51 -11.58
CA LEU A 346 47.43 6.85 -11.26
C LEU A 346 47.90 8.11 -11.98
N ILE A 347 47.49 8.31 -13.24
CA ILE A 347 47.79 9.51 -14.03
C ILE A 347 47.11 10.74 -13.41
N ASP A 348 45.83 10.64 -13.05
CA ASP A 348 45.07 11.74 -12.42
C ASP A 348 45.67 12.18 -11.06
N MET A 349 46.48 11.33 -10.43
CA MET A 349 47.13 11.60 -9.14
C MET A 349 48.54 12.22 -9.23
N ILE A 350 49.14 12.33 -10.43
CA ILE A 350 50.46 12.97 -10.64
C ILE A 350 50.27 14.45 -10.95
#